data_AF-A0A368Q5B7-F1
#
_entry.id   AF-A0A368Q5B7-F1
#
_cell.length_a   1.000
_cell.length_b   1.000
_cell.length_c   1.000
_cell.angle_alpha   90.00
_cell.angle_beta   90.00
_cell.angle_gamma   90.00
#
_symmetry.space_group_name_H-M   'P 1'
#
loop_
_entity.id
_entity.type
_entity.pdbx_description
1 polymer ?
#
loop_
_entity_poly.entity_id
_entity_poly.type
_entity_poly.pdbx_seq_one_letter_code
_entity_poly.pdbx_strand_id
1 'polypeptide(L)'
;MVQIWNRIETWSGGLVKVPEQQEDVEQWWNQELENLSKKTRRAKAAFLMYTAWNLWKERNRRIFEDCRADEVQLEFDIKSEIMLRKLACGGPELV
;
A
#
# COMPACT_ATOMS: atom_id res chain seq x y z
N MET A 1 -3.58 7.99 9.21
CA MET A 1 -2.63 7.02 8.58
C MET A 1 -3.03 5.58 8.89
N VAL A 2 -3.28 5.15 10.13
CA VAL A 2 -3.83 3.80 10.40
C VAL A 2 -5.12 3.53 9.61
N GLN A 3 -5.99 4.53 9.48
CA GLN A 3 -7.21 4.43 8.68
C GLN A 3 -6.99 4.13 7.19
N ILE A 4 -5.84 4.51 6.62
CA ILE A 4 -5.54 4.17 5.22
C ILE A 4 -5.28 2.67 5.08
N TRP A 5 -4.65 2.04 6.08
CA TRP A 5 -4.37 0.61 6.06
C TRP A 5 -5.66 -0.21 6.16
N ASN A 6 -6.65 0.25 6.94
CA ASN A 6 -7.99 -0.35 6.96
C ASN A 6 -8.66 -0.33 5.58
N ARG A 7 -8.55 0.81 4.88
CA ARG A 7 -9.10 0.98 3.52
C ARG A 7 -8.38 0.07 2.52
N ILE A 8 -7.06 -0.04 2.61
CA ILE A 8 -6.26 -0.94 1.76
C ILE A 8 -6.54 -2.42 2.07
N GLU A 9 -6.69 -2.81 3.34
CA GLU A 9 -7.10 -4.16 3.71
C GLU A 9 -8.44 -4.52 3.05
N THR A 10 -9.43 -3.64 3.19
CA THR A 10 -10.76 -3.83 2.58
C THR A 10 -10.67 -3.96 1.07
N TRP A 11 -9.93 -3.07 0.41
CA TRP A 11 -9.80 -3.06 -1.04
C TRP A 11 -9.00 -4.27 -1.58
N SER A 12 -8.00 -4.73 -0.83
CA SER A 12 -7.18 -5.89 -1.20
C SER A 12 -7.85 -7.24 -0.93
N GLY A 13 -9.09 -7.25 -0.41
CA GLY A 13 -9.79 -8.48 -0.03
C GLY A 13 -9.13 -9.21 1.14
N GLY A 14 -8.46 -8.47 2.04
CA GLY A 14 -7.73 -9.03 3.17
C GLY A 14 -6.32 -9.54 2.85
N LEU A 15 -5.82 -9.33 1.63
CA LEU A 15 -4.46 -9.72 1.24
C LEU A 15 -3.39 -8.93 2.00
N VAL A 16 -3.64 -7.65 2.26
CA VAL A 16 -2.82 -6.79 3.13
C VAL A 16 -3.55 -6.63 4.46
N LYS A 17 -2.86 -6.89 5.56
CA LYS A 17 -3.38 -6.65 6.91
C LYS A 17 -2.89 -5.30 7.42
N VAL A 18 -3.66 -4.72 8.35
CA VAL A 18 -3.19 -3.55 9.09
C VAL A 18 -1.98 -3.96 9.91
N PRO A 19 -0.83 -3.28 9.76
CA PRO A 19 0.37 -3.60 10.53
C PRO A 19 0.12 -3.41 12.03
N GLU A 20 0.68 -4.29 12.86
CA GLU A 20 0.65 -4.12 14.31
C GLU A 20 1.48 -2.90 14.72
N GLN A 21 1.10 -2.25 15.82
CA GLN A 21 1.90 -1.15 16.34
C GLN A 21 3.20 -1.69 16.94
N GLN A 22 4.34 -1.07 16.58
CA GLN A 22 5.68 -1.32 17.12
C GLN A 22 6.44 -2.52 16.52
N GLU A 23 5.99 -3.08 15.40
CA GLU A 23 6.79 -4.05 14.65
C GLU A 23 7.94 -3.37 13.88
N ASP A 24 9.07 -4.06 13.75
CA ASP A 24 10.15 -3.62 12.86
C ASP A 24 9.72 -3.72 11.40
N VAL A 25 9.91 -2.65 10.63
CA VAL A 25 9.37 -2.54 9.27
C VAL A 25 10.02 -3.56 8.32
N GLU A 26 11.31 -3.86 8.49
CA GLU A 26 12.01 -4.82 7.63
C GLU A 26 11.57 -6.25 7.94
N GLN A 27 11.49 -6.62 9.22
CA GLN A 27 10.95 -7.92 9.62
C GLN A 27 9.52 -8.12 9.15
N TRP A 28 8.64 -7.15 9.42
CA TRP A 28 7.25 -7.18 8.97
C TRP A 28 7.14 -7.37 7.47
N TRP A 29 7.90 -6.59 6.69
CA TRP A 29 7.87 -6.65 5.24
C TRP A 29 8.28 -8.03 4.69
N ASN A 30 9.34 -8.60 5.27
CA ASN A 30 9.83 -9.91 4.88
C ASN A 30 8.81 -11.02 5.22
N GLN A 31 8.22 -10.99 6.42
CA GLN A 31 7.19 -11.94 6.85
C GLN A 31 5.95 -11.86 5.97
N GLU A 32 5.48 -10.65 5.64
CA GLU A 32 4.29 -10.45 4.82
C GLU A 32 4.41 -11.07 3.42
N LEU A 33 5.63 -11.21 2.90
CA LEU A 33 5.92 -11.72 1.56
C LEU A 33 6.40 -13.18 1.53
N GLU A 34 6.66 -13.77 2.69
CA GLU A 34 7.15 -15.13 2.84
C GLU A 34 6.08 -16.16 2.48
N ASN A 35 6.48 -17.35 2.02
CA ASN A 35 5.59 -18.49 1.74
C ASN A 35 4.43 -18.24 0.75
N LEU A 36 4.40 -17.09 0.06
CA LEU A 36 3.40 -16.78 -0.97
C LEU A 36 3.81 -17.30 -2.35
N SER A 37 2.81 -17.65 -3.17
CA SER A 37 3.03 -17.90 -4.61
C SER A 37 3.63 -16.67 -5.29
N LYS A 38 4.38 -16.85 -6.39
CA LYS A 38 4.98 -15.73 -7.15
C LYS A 38 3.95 -14.66 -7.53
N LYS A 39 2.73 -15.10 -7.91
CA LYS A 39 1.63 -14.22 -8.32
C LYS A 39 1.10 -13.41 -7.15
N THR A 40 0.77 -14.08 -6.04
CA THR A 40 0.26 -13.44 -4.81
C THR A 40 1.30 -12.50 -4.20
N ARG A 41 2.56 -12.94 -4.13
CA ARG A 41 3.68 -12.13 -3.62
C ARG A 41 3.85 -10.83 -4.41
N ARG A 42 3.82 -10.91 -5.75
CA ARG A 42 3.90 -9.71 -6.62
C ARG A 42 2.74 -8.75 -6.40
N ALA A 43 1.53 -9.26 -6.17
CA ALA A 43 0.37 -8.44 -5.90
C ALA A 43 0.48 -7.76 -4.53
N LYS A 44 0.75 -8.54 -3.48
CA LYS A 44 0.90 -8.03 -2.10
C LYS A 44 2.03 -7.01 -2.02
N ALA A 45 3.19 -7.29 -2.59
CA ALA A 45 4.31 -6.35 -2.66
C ALA A 45 3.92 -5.02 -3.34
N ALA A 46 3.13 -5.06 -4.42
CA ALA A 46 2.66 -3.82 -5.05
C ALA A 46 1.78 -3.00 -4.11
N PHE A 47 0.81 -3.62 -3.44
CA PHE A 47 -0.01 -2.91 -2.45
C PHE A 47 0.84 -2.29 -1.34
N LEU A 48 1.77 -3.06 -0.77
CA LEU A 48 2.65 -2.57 0.31
C LEU A 48 3.52 -1.39 -0.16
N MET A 49 4.19 -1.53 -1.32
CA MET A 49 5.08 -0.50 -1.86
C MET A 49 4.36 0.81 -2.15
N TYR A 50 3.26 0.75 -2.89
CA TYR A 50 2.54 1.96 -3.29
C TYR A 50 1.82 2.62 -2.10
N THR A 51 1.33 1.83 -1.14
CA THR A 51 0.75 2.39 0.09
C THR A 51 1.80 3.10 0.93
N ALA A 52 2.93 2.44 1.20
CA ALA A 52 4.03 3.03 1.98
C ALA A 52 4.61 4.28 1.31
N TRP A 53 4.80 4.23 -0.01
CA TRP A 53 5.29 5.36 -0.80
C TRP A 53 4.36 6.58 -0.72
N ASN A 54 3.05 6.39 -0.93
CA ASN A 54 2.10 7.50 -0.86
C ASN A 54 1.96 8.07 0.56
N LEU A 55 2.03 7.22 1.59
CA LEU A 55 2.07 7.69 2.97
C LEU A 55 3.30 8.55 3.24
N TRP A 56 4.47 8.15 2.73
CA TRP A 56 5.68 8.94 2.84
C TRP A 56 5.57 10.28 2.11
N LYS A 57 5.07 10.28 0.86
CA LYS A 57 4.80 11.52 0.10
C LYS A 57 3.83 12.45 0.83
N GLU A 58 2.78 11.90 1.42
CA GLU A 58 1.82 12.69 2.19
C GLU A 58 2.51 13.34 3.39
N ARG A 59 3.25 12.57 4.19
CA ARG A 59 3.99 13.10 5.35
C ARG A 59 4.92 14.23 4.96
N ASN A 60 5.62 14.08 3.83
CA ASN A 60 6.49 15.14 3.31
C ASN A 60 5.69 16.39 2.91
N ARG A 61 4.58 16.24 2.18
CA ARG A 61 3.69 17.37 1.84
C ARG A 61 3.21 18.10 3.10
N ARG A 62 2.82 17.37 4.15
CA ARG A 62 2.41 17.98 5.43
C ARG A 62 3.52 18.81 6.08
N ILE A 63 4.75 18.32 6.04
CA ILE A 63 5.88 18.97 6.71
C ILE A 63 6.40 20.16 5.91
N PHE A 64 6.52 20.01 4.59
CA PHE A 64 7.20 20.98 3.74
C PHE A 64 6.27 21.95 3.01
N GLU A 65 5.00 21.58 2.81
CA GLU A 65 4.03 22.38 2.05
C GLU A 65 2.83 22.85 2.91
N ASP A 66 2.75 22.43 4.17
CA ASP A 66 1.59 22.60 5.07
C ASP A 66 0.25 22.18 4.44
N CYS A 67 0.33 21.26 3.47
CA CYS A 67 -0.83 20.74 2.75
C CYS A 67 -1.20 19.36 3.30
N ARG A 68 -2.49 19.14 3.54
CA ARG A 68 -3.03 17.87 4.04
C ARG A 68 -3.96 17.28 3.01
N ALA A 69 -3.62 16.10 2.50
CA ALA A 69 -4.60 15.28 1.81
C ALA A 69 -5.53 14.65 2.85
N ASP A 70 -6.83 14.63 2.55
CA ASP A 70 -7.75 13.78 3.30
C ASP A 70 -7.53 12.30 2.96
N GLU A 71 -8.16 11.42 3.73
CA GLU A 71 -7.98 9.98 3.57
C GLU A 71 -8.56 9.44 2.26
N VAL A 72 -9.55 10.13 1.69
CA VAL A 72 -10.19 9.74 0.43
C VAL A 72 -9.27 10.06 -0.73
N GLN A 73 -8.66 11.24 -0.74
CA GLN A 73 -7.67 11.64 -1.73
C GLN A 73 -6.45 10.73 -1.67
N LEU A 74 -5.95 10.41 -0.47
CA LEU A 74 -4.80 9.52 -0.33
C LEU A 74 -5.11 8.10 -0.82
N GLU A 75 -6.31 7.57 -0.54
CA GLU A 75 -6.75 6.28 -1.06
C GLU A 75 -6.85 6.30 -2.59
N PHE A 76 -7.41 7.38 -3.15
CA PHE A 76 -7.51 7.58 -4.58
C PHE A 76 -6.13 7.63 -5.25
N ASP A 77 -5.17 8.35 -4.67
CA ASP A 77 -3.79 8.45 -5.17
C ASP A 77 -3.14 7.05 -5.21
N ILE A 78 -3.24 6.28 -4.11
CA ILE A 78 -2.69 4.92 -4.02
C ILE A 78 -3.32 4.01 -5.07
N LYS A 79 -4.65 4.01 -5.18
CA LYS A 79 -5.39 3.21 -6.17
C LYS A 79 -4.95 3.55 -7.59
N SER A 80 -4.84 4.84 -7.88
CA SER A 80 -4.45 5.34 -9.21
C SER A 80 -3.04 4.91 -9.58
N GLU A 81 -2.07 5.00 -8.67
CA GLU A 81 -0.69 4.57 -8.95
C GLU A 81 -0.57 3.05 -9.16
N ILE A 82 -1.29 2.24 -8.37
CA ILE A 82 -1.33 0.78 -8.54
C ILE A 82 -1.96 0.41 -9.88
N MET A 83 -3.06 1.09 -10.27
CA MET A 83 -3.71 0.87 -11.55
C MET A 83 -2.84 1.30 -12.73
N LEU A 84 -2.16 2.44 -12.62
CA LEU A 84 -1.20 2.89 -13.63
C LEU A 84 -0.08 1.87 -13.83
N ARG A 85 0.47 1.33 -12.74
CA ARG A 85 1.48 0.27 -12.80
C ARG A 85 0.93 -1.02 -13.43
N LYS A 86 -0.33 -1.39 -13.14
CA LYS A 86 -1.01 -2.52 -13.78
C LYS A 86 -1.15 -2.31 -15.30
N LEU A 87 -1.47 -1.10 -15.74
CA LEU A 87 -1.57 -0.76 -17.17
C LEU A 87 -0.19 -0.77 -17.86
N ALA A 88 0.83 -0.19 -17.22
CA ALA A 88 2.16 -0.06 -17.81
C ALA A 88 2.94 -1.38 -17.88
N CYS A 89 2.81 -2.24 -16.87
CA CYS A 89 3.65 -3.44 -16.73
C CYS A 89 2.88 -4.76 -16.86
N GLY A 90 1.57 -4.71 -17.16
CA GLY A 90 0.66 -5.84 -17.03
C GLY A 90 0.31 -6.14 -15.56
N GLY A 91 -0.91 -6.64 -15.32
CA GLY A 91 -1.41 -6.86 -13.97
C GLY A 91 -0.94 -8.18 -13.34
N PRO A 92 -0.78 -8.25 -12.00
CA PRO A 92 -1.12 -9.49 -11.32
C PRO A 92 -2.64 -9.64 -11.41
N GLU A 93 -3.11 -10.59 -12.21
CA GLU A 93 -4.53 -10.97 -12.22
C GLU A 93 -4.89 -11.63 -10.89
N LEU A 94 -5.17 -10.87 -9.84
CA LEU A 94 -6.01 -11.42 -8.79
C LEU A 94 -7.39 -11.61 -9.45
N VAL A 95 -7.63 -12.83 -9.93
CA VAL A 95 -8.97 -13.32 -10.26
C VAL A 95 -9.72 -13.45 -8.95
#